data_AF-A0A7K4D7M4-F1
#
_entry.id   AF-A0A7K4D7M4-F1
#
_cell.length_a   1.000
_cell.length_b   1.000
_cell.length_c   1.000
_cell.angle_alpha   90.00
_cell.angle_beta   90.00
_cell.angle_gamma   90.00
#
_symmetry.space_group_name_H-M   'P 1'
#
loop_
_entity.id
_entity.type
_entity.pdbx_description
1 polymer ?
#
loop_
_entity_poly.entity_id
_entity_poly.type
_entity_poly.pdbx_seq_one_letter_code
_entity_poly.pdbx_strand_id
1 'polypeptide(L)'
;LSQLMDKLNFQDWKKINTKELSNIGYWSGTVFVLSIIVTLSMLLLQILLTPSGKRFLSVGIPMIIFGAVLFLISNFGSGASELLSSKLINSSSVIYTVVGVAFPPIILGVLDLWQKISIAEIILGTIFLFVKKPKYNVNK
;
A
#
# COMPACT_ATOMS: atom_id res chain seq x y z
N LEU A 1 13.25 15.49 -6.97
CA LEU A 1 12.27 16.58 -6.77
C LEU A 1 12.69 17.86 -7.49
N SER A 2 13.89 18.43 -7.23
CA SER A 2 14.33 19.68 -7.90
C SER A 2 14.32 19.59 -9.43
N GLN A 3 14.85 18.51 -10.02
CA GLN A 3 14.83 18.29 -11.47
C GLN A 3 13.43 18.17 -12.07
N LEU A 4 12.44 17.75 -11.27
CA LEU A 4 11.04 17.60 -11.68
C LEU A 4 10.30 18.94 -11.57
N MET A 5 10.62 19.73 -10.54
CA MET A 5 10.10 21.09 -10.33
C MET A 5 10.69 22.11 -11.32
N ASP A 6 11.97 21.96 -11.69
CA ASP A 6 12.64 22.80 -12.69
C ASP A 6 12.10 22.51 -14.11
N LYS A 7 11.79 21.25 -14.43
CA LYS A 7 11.10 20.88 -15.69
C LYS A 7 9.67 21.43 -15.77
N LEU A 8 9.03 21.68 -14.63
CA LEU A 8 7.66 22.22 -14.53
C LEU A 8 7.63 23.75 -14.38
N ASN A 9 8.78 24.43 -14.51
CA ASN A 9 8.94 25.89 -14.45
C ASN A 9 8.33 26.54 -13.18
N PHE A 10 8.41 25.84 -12.05
CA PHE A 10 7.75 26.25 -10.81
C PHE A 10 8.61 27.22 -9.98
N GLN A 11 8.66 28.51 -10.32
CA GLN A 11 9.56 29.48 -9.66
C GLN A 11 9.36 29.63 -8.13
N ASP A 12 8.18 29.28 -7.60
CA ASP A 12 7.84 29.36 -6.18
C ASP A 12 8.13 28.09 -5.36
N TRP A 13 8.79 27.06 -5.92
CA TRP A 13 9.11 25.82 -5.18
C TRP A 13 10.01 26.10 -3.96
N LYS A 14 10.81 27.18 -4.03
CA LYS A 14 11.68 27.65 -2.95
C LYS A 14 10.91 28.19 -1.73
N LYS A 15 9.63 28.53 -1.87
CA LYS A 15 8.77 28.97 -0.74
C LYS A 15 8.11 27.81 0.00
N ILE A 16 8.09 26.62 -0.60
CA ILE A 16 7.60 25.41 0.08
C ILE A 16 8.64 25.04 1.13
N ASN A 17 8.23 24.93 2.40
CA ASN A 17 9.10 24.51 3.48
C ASN A 17 9.50 23.04 3.28
N THR A 18 10.54 22.80 2.49
CA THR A 18 11.01 21.47 2.10
C THR A 18 11.38 20.61 3.30
N LYS A 19 11.70 21.24 4.43
CA LYS A 19 11.98 20.57 5.70
C LYS A 19 10.74 19.94 6.33
N GLU A 20 9.58 20.59 6.25
CA GLU A 20 8.30 20.04 6.71
C GLU A 20 7.82 18.91 5.80
N LEU A 21 7.90 19.10 4.47
CA LEU A 21 7.54 18.06 3.52
C LEU A 21 8.43 16.81 3.65
N SER A 22 9.73 17.02 3.87
CA SER A 22 10.68 15.94 4.16
C SER A 22 10.39 15.24 5.49
N ASN A 23 10.02 15.98 6.54
CA ASN A 23 9.64 15.39 7.82
C ASN A 23 8.36 14.55 7.70
N ILE A 24 7.36 15.01 6.97
CA ILE A 24 6.14 14.24 6.69
C ILE A 24 6.47 12.95 5.93
N GLY A 25 7.35 13.03 4.92
CA GLY A 25 7.84 11.85 4.20
C GLY A 25 8.57 10.85 5.10
N TYR A 26 9.43 11.34 5.99
CA TYR A 26 10.16 10.50 6.95
C TYR A 26 9.22 9.81 7.95
N TRP A 27 8.29 10.56 8.54
CA TRP A 27 7.32 10.01 9.50
C TRP A 27 6.37 9.02 8.84
N SER A 28 5.84 9.33 7.65
CA SER A 28 4.98 8.39 6.92
C SER A 28 5.71 7.10 6.56
N GLY A 29 6.97 7.19 6.10
CA GLY A 29 7.80 6.02 5.86
C GLY A 29 8.05 5.19 7.12
N THR A 30 8.36 5.86 8.24
CA THR A 30 8.59 5.19 9.54
C THR A 30 7.35 4.46 10.03
N VAL A 31 6.18 5.12 9.98
CA VAL A 31 4.89 4.52 10.36
C VAL A 31 4.56 3.33 9.45
N PHE A 32 4.85 3.42 8.16
CA PHE A 32 4.65 2.34 7.21
C PHE A 32 5.54 1.11 7.51
N VAL A 33 6.80 1.31 7.85
CA VAL A 33 7.70 0.21 8.24
C VAL A 33 7.24 -0.43 9.55
N LEU A 34 6.86 0.38 10.54
CA LEU A 34 6.34 -0.11 11.81
C LEU A 34 5.04 -0.92 11.64
N SER A 35 4.14 -0.49 10.75
CA SER A 35 2.89 -1.23 10.50
C SER A 35 3.16 -2.60 9.84
N ILE A 36 4.15 -2.70 8.95
CA ILE A 36 4.58 -3.99 8.39
C ILE A 36 5.10 -4.91 9.49
N ILE A 37 5.97 -4.40 10.37
CA ILE A 37 6.53 -5.20 11.48
C ILE A 37 5.42 -5.73 12.39
N VAL A 38 4.46 -4.88 12.76
CA VAL A 38 3.31 -5.29 13.59
C VAL A 38 2.48 -6.36 12.90
N THR A 39 2.18 -6.19 11.60
CA THR A 39 1.41 -7.18 10.82
C THR A 39 2.13 -8.53 10.74
N LEU A 40 3.43 -8.54 10.48
CA LEU A 40 4.23 -9.77 10.44
C LEU A 40 4.27 -10.46 11.80
N SER A 41 4.38 -9.68 12.89
CA SER A 41 4.37 -10.21 14.26
C SER A 41 3.05 -10.89 14.59
N MET A 42 1.93 -10.27 14.21
CA MET A 42 0.58 -10.81 14.39
C MET A 42 0.37 -12.10 13.59
N LEU A 43 0.84 -12.14 12.33
CA LEU A 43 0.80 -13.35 11.50
C LEU A 43 1.54 -14.51 12.16
N LEU A 44 2.75 -14.25 12.64
CA LEU A 44 3.58 -15.25 13.31
C LEU A 44 2.91 -15.76 14.60
N LEU A 45 2.32 -14.87 15.40
CA LEU A 45 1.58 -15.23 16.60
C LEU A 45 0.39 -16.17 16.27
N GLN A 46 -0.39 -15.85 15.23
CA GLN A 46 -1.52 -16.70 14.83
C GLN A 46 -1.08 -18.09 14.35
N ILE A 47 0.05 -18.18 13.64
CA ILE A 47 0.63 -19.46 13.22
C ILE A 47 1.05 -20.29 14.44
N LEU A 48 1.65 -19.66 15.46
CA LEU A 48 2.04 -20.30 16.72
C LEU A 48 0.82 -20.81 17.50
N LEU A 49 -0.23 -19.99 17.61
CA LEU A 49 -1.46 -20.31 18.34
C LEU A 49 -2.35 -21.35 17.63
N THR A 50 -2.18 -21.53 16.31
CA THR A 50 -2.92 -22.55 15.57
C THR A 50 -2.56 -23.95 16.08
N PRO A 51 -3.53 -24.78 16.50
CA PRO A 51 -3.25 -26.14 16.95
C PRO A 51 -2.67 -27.04 15.86
N SER A 52 -1.78 -27.97 16.23
CA SER A 52 -1.18 -28.92 15.29
C SER A 52 -2.24 -29.77 14.59
N GLY A 53 -2.08 -29.98 13.28
CA GLY A 53 -3.04 -30.69 12.43
C GLY A 53 -4.26 -29.87 11.99
N LYS A 54 -4.46 -28.65 12.52
CA LYS A 54 -5.46 -27.71 12.00
C LYS A 54 -4.90 -26.88 10.85
N ARG A 55 -5.82 -26.38 10.01
CA ARG A 55 -5.53 -25.45 8.92
C ARG A 55 -5.42 -24.02 9.45
N PHE A 56 -4.69 -23.16 8.75
CA PHE A 56 -4.51 -21.75 9.12
C PHE A 56 -5.69 -20.88 8.67
N LEU A 57 -6.93 -21.31 8.95
CA LEU A 57 -8.15 -20.61 8.52
C LEU A 57 -8.26 -19.20 9.09
N SER A 58 -7.84 -19.00 10.35
CA SER A 58 -7.86 -17.70 11.03
C SER A 58 -6.90 -16.68 10.41
N VAL A 59 -5.89 -17.16 9.69
CA VAL A 59 -4.92 -16.34 8.95
C VAL A 59 -5.37 -16.16 7.50
N GLY A 60 -5.75 -17.27 6.86
CA GLY A 60 -6.06 -17.29 5.43
C GLY A 60 -7.30 -16.47 5.06
N ILE A 61 -8.39 -16.57 5.83
CA ILE A 61 -9.64 -15.85 5.52
C ILE A 61 -9.43 -14.33 5.58
N PRO A 62 -8.86 -13.75 6.67
CA PRO A 62 -8.60 -12.32 6.70
C PRO A 62 -7.66 -11.83 5.60
N MET A 63 -6.62 -12.60 5.25
CA MET A 63 -5.71 -12.23 4.15
C MET A 63 -6.44 -12.18 2.81
N ILE A 64 -7.34 -13.13 2.52
CA ILE A 64 -8.14 -13.10 1.29
C ILE A 64 -9.07 -11.90 1.27
N ILE A 65 -9.77 -11.62 2.37
CA ILE A 65 -10.69 -10.47 2.46
C ILE A 65 -9.92 -9.16 2.27
N PHE A 66 -8.80 -9.00 2.98
CA PHE A 66 -7.98 -7.80 2.90
C PHE A 66 -7.40 -7.61 1.49
N GLY A 67 -6.86 -8.68 0.88
CA GLY A 67 -6.39 -8.67 -0.49
C GLY A 67 -7.49 -8.31 -1.49
N ALA A 68 -8.72 -8.83 -1.32
CA ALA A 68 -9.86 -8.48 -2.18
C ALA A 68 -10.29 -7.00 -2.04
N VAL A 69 -10.29 -6.47 -0.82
CA VAL A 69 -10.58 -5.05 -0.58
C VAL A 69 -9.51 -4.15 -1.21
N LEU A 70 -8.22 -4.48 -1.01
CA LEU A 70 -7.11 -3.77 -1.66
C LEU A 70 -7.19 -3.82 -3.19
N PHE A 71 -7.59 -4.96 -3.76
CA PHE A 71 -7.80 -5.10 -5.19
C PHE A 71 -8.83 -4.11 -5.71
N LEU A 72 -9.99 -4.06 -5.04
CA LEU A 72 -11.07 -3.14 -5.41
C LEU A 72 -10.61 -1.68 -5.30
N ILE A 73 -9.97 -1.32 -4.19
CA ILE A 73 -9.44 0.04 -3.98
C ILE A 73 -8.43 0.40 -5.08
N SER A 74 -7.54 -0.52 -5.47
CA SER A 74 -6.55 -0.27 -6.53
C SER A 74 -7.19 0.03 -7.89
N ASN A 75 -8.24 -0.73 -8.25
CA ASN A 75 -8.97 -0.55 -9.50
C ASN A 75 -9.81 0.74 -9.51
N PHE A 76 -10.57 0.99 -8.43
CA PHE A 76 -11.36 2.22 -8.32
C PHE A 76 -10.49 3.47 -8.21
N GLY A 77 -9.38 3.38 -7.49
CA GLY A 77 -8.42 4.48 -7.35
C GLY A 77 -7.76 4.87 -8.66
N SER A 78 -7.53 3.91 -9.57
CA SER A 78 -6.91 4.17 -10.87
C SER A 78 -7.84 5.02 -11.74
N GLY A 79 -9.13 4.65 -11.83
CA GLY A 79 -10.13 5.46 -12.53
C GLY A 79 -10.39 6.82 -11.89
N ALA A 80 -10.35 6.91 -10.55
CA ALA A 80 -10.45 8.19 -9.85
C ALA A 80 -9.25 9.11 -10.10
N SER A 81 -8.04 8.57 -10.21
CA SER A 81 -6.82 9.32 -10.52
C SER A 81 -6.88 9.96 -11.91
N GLU A 82 -7.37 9.23 -12.91
CA GLU A 82 -7.56 9.74 -14.28
C GLU A 82 -8.61 10.88 -14.33
N LEU A 83 -9.72 10.71 -13.62
CA LEU A 83 -10.77 11.74 -13.50
C LEU A 83 -10.28 13.00 -12.76
N LEU A 84 -9.46 12.83 -11.72
CA LEU A 84 -8.86 13.95 -10.99
C LEU A 84 -7.85 14.70 -11.86
N SER A 85 -6.99 13.99 -12.59
CA SER A 85 -6.00 14.60 -13.48
C SER A 85 -6.67 15.46 -14.56
N SER A 86 -7.69 14.91 -15.25
CA SER A 86 -8.41 15.63 -16.32
C SER A 86 -9.15 16.88 -15.84
N LYS A 87 -9.68 16.89 -14.61
CA LYS A 87 -10.33 18.08 -14.02
C LYS A 87 -9.32 19.11 -13.51
N LEU A 88 -8.22 18.68 -12.92
CA LEU A 88 -7.23 19.56 -12.29
C LEU A 88 -6.30 20.23 -13.31
N ILE A 89 -5.96 19.56 -14.42
CA ILE A 89 -5.15 20.13 -15.50
C ILE A 89 -5.86 21.32 -16.16
N ASN A 90 -7.19 21.29 -16.25
CA ASN A 90 -8.01 22.36 -16.83
C ASN A 90 -8.33 23.51 -15.85
N SER A 91 -7.74 23.52 -14.65
CA SER A 91 -7.93 24.60 -13.68
C SER A 91 -7.15 25.85 -14.08
N SER A 92 -7.74 27.03 -13.85
CA SER A 92 -7.08 28.33 -14.03
C SER A 92 -6.01 28.63 -12.98
N SER A 93 -5.93 27.84 -11.91
CA SER A 93 -4.95 28.00 -10.85
C SER A 93 -3.76 27.05 -11.06
N VAL A 94 -2.58 27.65 -11.15
CA VAL A 94 -1.29 27.00 -11.40
C VAL A 94 -0.99 25.90 -10.37
N ILE A 95 -1.43 26.07 -9.12
CA ILE A 95 -1.25 25.08 -8.05
C ILE A 95 -2.03 23.80 -8.37
N TYR A 96 -3.29 23.93 -8.83
CA TYR A 96 -4.11 22.78 -9.18
C TYR A 96 -3.63 22.11 -10.46
N THR A 97 -3.11 22.87 -11.43
CA THR A 97 -2.49 22.29 -12.63
C THR A 97 -1.25 21.45 -12.26
N VAL A 98 -0.40 21.93 -11.35
CA VAL A 98 0.78 21.18 -10.91
C VAL A 98 0.41 19.94 -10.09
N VAL A 99 -0.57 20.03 -9.20
CA VAL A 99 -1.11 18.86 -8.51
C VAL A 99 -1.70 17.87 -9.51
N GLY A 100 -2.44 18.35 -10.51
CA GLY A 100 -3.04 17.55 -11.58
C GLY A 100 -2.06 16.86 -12.53
N VAL A 101 -0.79 17.28 -12.55
CA VAL A 101 0.30 16.66 -13.35
C VAL A 101 1.21 15.79 -12.49
N ALA A 102 1.59 16.25 -11.29
CA ALA A 102 2.59 15.59 -10.47
C ALA A 102 2.04 14.46 -9.58
N PHE A 103 0.80 14.58 -9.09
CA PHE A 103 0.22 13.59 -8.17
C PHE A 103 -0.32 12.32 -8.86
N PRO A 104 -0.97 12.38 -10.04
CA PRO A 104 -1.49 11.19 -10.70
C PRO A 104 -0.45 10.08 -10.93
N PRO A 105 0.78 10.33 -11.43
CA PRO A 105 1.76 9.26 -11.57
C PRO A 105 2.21 8.66 -10.23
N ILE A 106 2.25 9.46 -9.16
CA ILE A 106 2.55 8.97 -7.80
C ILE A 106 1.40 8.07 -7.31
N ILE A 107 0.15 8.51 -7.47
CA ILE A 107 -1.05 7.76 -7.08
C ILE A 107 -1.10 6.44 -7.86
N LEU A 108 -0.89 6.46 -9.17
CA LEU A 108 -0.86 5.25 -10.00
C LEU A 108 0.25 4.29 -9.57
N GLY A 109 1.44 4.81 -9.22
CA GLY A 109 2.53 3.99 -8.68
C GLY A 109 2.18 3.31 -7.35
N VAL A 110 1.49 4.02 -6.45
CA VAL A 110 1.01 3.44 -5.19
C VAL A 110 -0.08 2.38 -5.43
N LEU A 111 -1.01 2.65 -6.36
CA LEU A 111 -2.11 1.73 -6.68
C LEU A 111 -1.59 0.45 -7.35
N ASP A 112 -0.59 0.52 -8.23
CA ASP A 112 0.08 -0.64 -8.81
C ASP A 112 0.75 -1.51 -7.72
N LEU A 113 1.43 -0.86 -6.76
CA LEU A 113 2.03 -1.56 -5.63
C LEU A 113 0.96 -2.24 -4.75
N TRP A 114 -0.16 -1.57 -4.49
CA TRP A 114 -1.30 -2.13 -3.76
C TRP A 114 -1.95 -3.30 -4.50
N GLN A 115 -2.04 -3.24 -5.82
CA GLN A 115 -2.57 -4.32 -6.64
C GLN A 115 -1.67 -5.56 -6.57
N LYS A 116 -0.34 -5.39 -6.59
CA LYS A 116 0.62 -6.50 -6.41
C LYS A 116 0.52 -7.12 -5.03
N ILE A 117 0.42 -6.30 -3.97
CA ILE A 117 0.23 -6.78 -2.60
C ILE A 117 -1.08 -7.57 -2.48
N SER A 118 -2.17 -7.03 -3.03
CA SER A 118 -3.47 -7.68 -3.07
C SER A 118 -3.41 -9.10 -3.65
N ILE A 119 -2.80 -9.24 -4.83
CA ILE A 119 -2.67 -10.55 -5.49
C ILE A 119 -1.86 -11.51 -4.62
N ALA A 120 -0.74 -11.04 -4.05
CA ALA A 120 0.10 -11.86 -3.17
C ALA A 120 -0.67 -12.33 -1.93
N GLU A 121 -1.47 -11.46 -1.32
CA GLU A 121 -2.29 -11.80 -0.14
C GLU A 121 -3.41 -12.78 -0.44
N ILE A 122 -4.07 -12.65 -1.59
CA ILE A 122 -5.10 -13.62 -2.02
C ILE A 122 -4.46 -15.00 -2.24
N ILE A 123 -3.30 -15.06 -2.90
CA ILE A 123 -2.58 -16.32 -3.14
C ILE A 123 -2.14 -16.94 -1.82
N LEU A 124 -1.43 -16.19 -0.97
CA LEU A 124 -0.95 -16.67 0.34
C LEU A 124 -2.11 -17.07 1.25
N GLY A 125 -3.15 -16.26 1.31
CA GLY A 125 -4.35 -16.54 2.10
C GLY A 125 -5.02 -17.83 1.65
N THR A 126 -5.13 -18.04 0.33
CA THR A 126 -5.65 -19.30 -0.24
C THR A 126 -4.79 -20.50 0.15
N ILE A 127 -3.46 -20.40 0.05
CA ILE A 127 -2.53 -21.45 0.48
C ILE A 127 -2.77 -21.82 1.95
N PHE A 128 -2.93 -20.82 2.83
CA PHE A 128 -3.17 -21.04 4.26
C PHE A 128 -4.49 -21.78 4.57
N LEU A 129 -5.48 -21.72 3.68
CA LEU A 129 -6.71 -22.52 3.83
C LEU A 129 -6.46 -24.02 3.63
N PHE A 130 -5.45 -24.41 2.88
CA PHE A 130 -5.17 -25.81 2.55
C PHE A 130 -4.03 -26.40 3.37
N VAL A 131 -3.04 -25.60 3.76
CA VAL A 131 -1.89 -26.03 4.56
C VAL A 131 -2.33 -26.35 5.99
N LYS A 132 -1.99 -27.55 6.46
CA LYS A 132 -2.16 -27.98 7.85
C LYS A 132 -0.85 -27.76 8.62
N LYS A 133 -0.95 -27.29 9.87
CA LYS A 133 0.22 -27.23 10.76
C LYS A 133 0.77 -28.65 10.98
N PRO A 134 2.08 -28.90 10.75
CA PRO A 134 2.66 -30.22 10.94
C PRO A 134 2.46 -30.68 12.38
N LYS A 135 2.14 -31.97 12.54
CA LYS A 135 2.21 -32.62 13.85
C LYS A 135 3.65 -33.03 14.06
N TYR A 136 4.38 -32.29 14.90
CA TYR A 136 5.66 -32.77 15.38
C TYR A 136 5.39 -33.94 16.32
N ASN A 137 5.64 -35.16 15.84
CA ASN A 137 5.65 -36.35 16.68
C ASN A 137 6.96 -36.31 17.48
N VAL A 138 6.99 -35.48 18.52
CA VAL A 138 8.08 -35.53 19.50
C VAL A 138 7.77 -36.78 20.31
N ASN A 139 8.38 -37.90 19.95
CA ASN A 139 8.35 -39.12 20.77
C ASN A 139 8.78 -38.70 22.18
N LYS A 140 7.84 -38.80 23.12
CA LYS A 140 8.11 -38.67 24.56
C LYS A 140 8.73 -39.95 25.07
#